data_AF-A0A258ZN88-F1
#
_entry.id   AF-A0A258ZN88-F1
#
_cell.length_a   1.000
_cell.length_b   1.000
_cell.length_c   1.000
_cell.angle_alpha   90.00
_cell.angle_beta   90.00
_cell.angle_gamma   90.00
#
_symmetry.space_group_name_H-M   'P 1'
#
loop_
_entity.id
_entity.type
_entity.pdbx_description
1 polymer ?
#
loop_
_entity_poly.entity_id
_entity_poly.type
_entity_poly.pdbx_seq_one_letter_code
_entity_poly.pdbx_strand_id
1 'polypeptide(L)'
;MLFDFNRSVRSRTVIIAVSLFLTLLANVTFFKNVLEVYELTWSLAPMIVSLAIVLWAVQVLLFTLLGSRYVLKPLLITVLLVSSMTAYFMDTYDIVVDTHMIENIMQTDLHESMDLFSIGQVLYFLILGVLPSIVIYRLNLERLSFKAAIIEKLKTIGFTLGIIVVIIFGFSKFYTSFFREHKPLRLYTNPTYYLYSIEKYIQESFFHPITGLKHTGHDAKIPTPDTDRELIILVVGEAARWDHFSLNGYQRQTNPLLVKEDIVNFSNFTSCGTETAVSVPCMFSYAGREK
;
A
#
# COMPACT_ATOMS: atom_id res chain seq x y z
N MET A 1 9.06 8.46 -34.95
CA MET A 1 9.12 7.12 -35.58
C MET A 1 8.94 6.05 -34.51
N LEU A 2 7.83 6.12 -33.74
CA LEU A 2 7.67 5.38 -32.49
C LEU A 2 6.32 4.65 -32.53
N PHE A 3 6.39 3.32 -32.56
CA PHE A 3 5.28 2.34 -32.56
C PHE A 3 4.39 2.32 -33.82
N ASP A 4 4.62 1.32 -34.68
CA ASP A 4 3.71 0.97 -35.78
C ASP A 4 2.48 0.24 -35.21
N PHE A 5 1.45 1.02 -34.81
CA PHE A 5 0.22 0.52 -34.18
C PHE A 5 -0.64 -0.37 -35.09
N ASN A 6 -0.28 -0.51 -36.38
CA ASN A 6 -0.96 -1.40 -37.32
C ASN A 6 -0.56 -2.87 -37.18
N ARG A 7 0.54 -3.20 -36.49
CA ARG A 7 0.92 -4.60 -36.25
C ARG A 7 0.15 -5.19 -35.08
N SER A 8 -0.43 -6.37 -35.29
CA SER A 8 -1.06 -7.15 -34.22
C SER A 8 0.00 -7.66 -33.24
N VAL A 9 -0.13 -7.31 -31.95
CA VAL A 9 0.80 -7.73 -30.90
C VAL A 9 0.17 -8.85 -30.07
N ARG A 10 0.98 -9.85 -29.71
CA ARG A 10 0.55 -10.94 -28.81
C ARG A 10 0.33 -10.42 -27.39
N SER A 11 -0.75 -10.87 -26.76
CA SER A 11 -1.09 -10.52 -25.37
C SER A 11 0.04 -10.82 -24.37
N ARG A 12 0.79 -11.92 -24.55
CA ARG A 12 1.96 -12.25 -23.71
C ARG A 12 3.02 -11.15 -23.75
N THR A 13 3.36 -10.64 -24.94
CA THR A 13 4.40 -9.63 -25.09
C THR A 13 4.01 -8.34 -24.39
N VAL A 14 2.72 -7.97 -24.45
CA VAL A 14 2.19 -6.81 -23.74
C VAL A 14 2.28 -7.00 -22.22
N ILE A 15 1.87 -8.17 -21.71
CA ILE A 15 1.97 -8.49 -20.28
C ILE A 15 3.44 -8.40 -19.81
N ILE A 16 4.36 -9.04 -20.52
CA ILE A 16 5.79 -9.02 -20.21
C ILE A 16 6.34 -7.60 -20.15
N ALA A 17 6.03 -6.77 -21.16
CA ALA A 17 6.49 -5.39 -21.23
C ALA A 17 5.92 -4.52 -20.12
N VAL A 18 4.62 -4.65 -19.82
CA VAL A 18 3.97 -3.89 -18.74
C VAL A 18 4.48 -4.31 -17.37
N SER A 19 4.62 -5.61 -17.10
CA SER A 19 5.21 -6.09 -15.85
C SER A 19 6.64 -5.58 -15.68
N LEU A 20 7.44 -5.52 -16.76
CA LEU A 20 8.79 -5.00 -16.70
C LEU A 20 8.79 -3.50 -16.39
N PHE A 21 7.93 -2.74 -17.07
CA PHE A 21 7.75 -1.31 -16.82
C PHE A 21 7.36 -1.02 -15.37
N LEU A 22 6.38 -1.74 -14.82
CA LEU A 22 5.95 -1.61 -13.43
C LEU A 22 7.05 -2.01 -12.45
N THR A 23 7.77 -3.11 -12.73
CA THR A 23 8.91 -3.52 -11.90
C THR A 23 9.95 -2.42 -11.86
N LEU A 24 10.34 -1.84 -13.00
CA LEU A 24 11.44 -0.87 -13.01
C LEU A 24 11.04 0.51 -12.48
N LEU A 25 9.82 0.97 -12.75
CA LEU A 25 9.44 2.37 -12.50
C LEU A 25 8.42 2.54 -11.37
N ALA A 26 7.55 1.57 -11.10
CA ALA A 26 6.55 1.67 -10.03
C ALA A 26 7.01 1.05 -8.69
N ASN A 27 8.22 0.49 -8.64
CA ASN A 27 8.79 -0.15 -7.46
C ASN A 27 10.14 0.47 -7.06
N VAL A 28 10.37 1.75 -7.37
CA VAL A 28 11.64 2.43 -7.06
C VAL A 28 11.91 2.44 -5.56
N THR A 29 10.92 2.82 -4.74
CA THR A 29 11.04 2.78 -3.27
C THR A 29 11.31 1.38 -2.73
N PHE A 30 10.69 0.34 -3.29
CA PHE A 30 11.01 -1.04 -2.93
C PHE A 30 12.49 -1.36 -3.13
N PHE A 31 13.06 -1.04 -4.30
CA PHE A 31 14.48 -1.28 -4.56
C PHE A 31 15.39 -0.40 -3.72
N LYS A 32 15.01 0.86 -3.46
CA LYS A 32 15.74 1.76 -2.56
C LYS A 32 15.84 1.15 -1.15
N ASN A 33 14.71 0.71 -0.59
CA ASN A 33 14.65 0.12 0.75
C ASN A 33 15.38 -1.24 0.81
N VAL A 34 15.35 -2.02 -0.28
CA VAL A 34 16.18 -3.25 -0.40
C VAL A 34 17.67 -2.92 -0.39
N LEU A 35 18.10 -1.88 -1.10
CA LEU A 35 19.52 -1.49 -1.18
C LEU A 35 20.04 -0.86 0.13
N GLU A 36 19.16 -0.27 0.92
CA GLU A 36 19.49 0.23 2.26
C GLU A 36 19.73 -0.92 3.26
N VAL A 37 18.98 -2.02 3.12
CA VAL A 37 19.15 -3.23 3.93
C VAL A 37 20.31 -4.11 3.44
N TYR A 38 20.40 -4.30 2.12
CA TYR A 38 21.40 -5.12 1.46
C TYR A 38 22.32 -4.21 0.64
N GLU A 39 23.32 -3.63 1.30
CA GLU A 39 24.30 -2.74 0.68
C GLU A 39 24.84 -3.33 -0.64
N LEU A 40 24.93 -2.47 -1.67
CA LEU A 40 25.31 -2.91 -3.02
C LEU A 40 26.79 -3.30 -3.07
N THR A 41 27.05 -4.59 -2.86
CA THR A 41 28.35 -5.23 -3.01
C THR A 41 28.34 -6.21 -4.17
N TRP A 42 29.50 -6.46 -4.78
CA TRP A 42 29.62 -7.38 -5.92
C TRP A 42 29.11 -8.80 -5.62
N SER A 43 29.19 -9.23 -4.36
CA SER A 43 28.68 -10.53 -3.90
C SER A 43 27.16 -10.58 -3.76
N LEU A 44 26.52 -9.46 -3.39
CA LEU A 44 25.06 -9.37 -3.18
C LEU A 44 24.30 -8.93 -4.44
N ALA A 45 24.98 -8.31 -5.41
CA ALA A 45 24.36 -7.85 -6.66
C ALA A 45 23.55 -8.95 -7.38
N PRO A 46 24.02 -10.21 -7.51
CA PRO A 46 23.22 -11.28 -8.11
C PRO A 46 21.92 -11.56 -7.36
N MET A 47 21.91 -11.43 -6.03
CA MET A 47 20.71 -11.67 -5.20
C MET A 47 19.67 -10.57 -5.42
N ILE A 48 20.10 -9.31 -5.47
CA ILE A 48 19.23 -8.15 -5.74
C ILE A 48 18.65 -8.23 -7.16
N VAL A 49 19.47 -8.57 -8.15
CA VAL A 49 18.99 -8.81 -9.53
C VAL A 49 18.00 -9.97 -9.56
N SER A 50 18.26 -11.03 -8.81
CA SER A 50 17.34 -12.17 -8.71
C SER A 50 15.97 -11.74 -8.15
N LEU A 51 15.96 -10.84 -7.16
CA LEU A 51 14.75 -10.30 -6.54
C LEU A 51 13.92 -9.49 -7.55
N ALA A 52 14.58 -8.66 -8.37
CA ALA A 52 13.92 -7.94 -9.45
C ALA A 52 13.30 -8.88 -10.49
N ILE A 53 14.02 -9.95 -10.87
CA ILE A 53 13.51 -10.96 -11.81
C ILE A 53 12.33 -11.73 -11.22
N VAL A 54 12.38 -12.10 -9.93
CA VAL A 54 11.26 -12.79 -9.26
C VAL A 54 10.05 -11.88 -9.15
N LEU A 55 10.22 -10.61 -8.77
CA LEU A 55 9.13 -9.65 -8.72
C LEU A 55 8.48 -9.47 -10.11
N TRP A 56 9.30 -9.30 -11.14
CA TRP A 56 8.83 -9.22 -12.52
C TRP A 56 8.07 -10.48 -12.94
N ALA A 57 8.61 -11.67 -12.65
CA ALA A 57 7.98 -12.94 -12.95
C ALA A 57 6.64 -13.12 -12.22
N VAL A 58 6.56 -12.73 -10.94
CA VAL A 58 5.30 -12.76 -10.17
C VAL A 58 4.25 -11.85 -10.81
N GLN A 59 4.63 -10.64 -11.26
CA GLN A 59 3.69 -9.75 -11.95
C GLN A 59 3.23 -10.31 -13.30
N VAL A 60 4.14 -10.92 -14.07
CA VAL A 60 3.79 -11.60 -15.34
C VAL A 60 2.81 -12.74 -15.07
N LEU A 61 3.04 -13.53 -14.03
CA LEU A 61 2.16 -14.62 -13.61
C LEU A 61 0.77 -14.09 -13.23
N LEU A 62 0.73 -13.05 -12.40
CA LEU A 62 -0.51 -12.41 -11.94
C LEU A 62 -1.36 -11.91 -13.12
N PHE A 63 -0.81 -11.09 -14.01
CA PHE A 63 -1.56 -10.58 -15.16
C PHE A 63 -1.89 -11.65 -16.19
N THR A 64 -1.09 -12.71 -16.30
CA THR A 64 -1.42 -13.85 -17.13
C THR A 64 -2.62 -14.62 -16.57
N LEU A 65 -2.70 -14.79 -15.25
CA LEU A 65 -3.82 -15.45 -14.57
C LEU A 65 -5.11 -14.64 -14.68
N LEU A 66 -5.07 -13.35 -14.34
CA LEU A 66 -6.22 -12.44 -14.37
C LEU A 66 -6.61 -12.01 -15.79
N GLY A 67 -5.67 -12.02 -16.72
CA GLY A 67 -5.86 -11.61 -18.10
C GLY A 67 -6.78 -12.55 -18.88
N SER A 68 -7.89 -12.00 -19.37
CA SER A 68 -8.75 -12.62 -20.38
C SER A 68 -8.82 -11.74 -21.64
N ARG A 69 -9.33 -12.28 -22.74
CA ARG A 69 -9.41 -11.59 -24.04
C ARG A 69 -10.07 -10.21 -24.00
N TYR A 70 -10.99 -9.99 -23.05
CA TYR A 70 -11.73 -8.74 -22.90
C TYR A 70 -11.26 -7.92 -21.68
N VAL A 71 -10.79 -8.60 -20.64
CA VAL A 71 -10.42 -7.97 -19.37
C VAL A 71 -8.98 -7.44 -19.39
N LEU A 72 -8.10 -7.98 -20.24
CA LEU A 72 -6.67 -7.66 -20.22
C LEU A 72 -6.39 -6.16 -20.41
N LYS A 73 -7.00 -5.51 -21.40
CA LYS A 73 -6.76 -4.08 -21.66
C LYS A 73 -7.24 -3.20 -20.50
N PRO A 74 -8.52 -3.28 -20.06
CA PRO A 74 -8.99 -2.55 -18.89
C PRO A 74 -8.14 -2.82 -17.64
N LEU A 75 -7.80 -4.09 -17.39
CA LEU A 75 -6.99 -4.49 -16.23
C LEU A 75 -5.62 -3.79 -16.23
N LEU A 76 -4.86 -3.88 -17.32
CA LEU A 76 -3.52 -3.28 -17.39
C LEU A 76 -3.58 -1.75 -17.30
N ILE A 77 -4.58 -1.13 -17.92
CA ILE A 77 -4.78 0.33 -17.83
C ILE A 77 -5.08 0.74 -16.39
N THR A 78 -6.05 0.10 -15.73
CA THR A 78 -6.39 0.41 -14.33
C THR A 78 -5.18 0.20 -13.42
N VAL A 79 -4.45 -0.90 -13.59
CA VAL A 79 -3.25 -1.18 -12.79
C VAL A 79 -2.15 -0.13 -13.02
N LEU A 80 -1.91 0.30 -14.25
CA LEU A 80 -0.93 1.35 -14.54
C LEU A 80 -1.31 2.69 -13.88
N LEU A 81 -2.57 3.08 -13.98
CA LEU A 81 -3.08 4.32 -13.38
C LEU A 81 -2.95 4.27 -11.85
N VAL A 82 -3.47 3.23 -11.22
CA VAL A 82 -3.42 3.07 -9.75
C VAL A 82 -1.97 2.93 -9.28
N SER A 83 -1.16 2.09 -9.91
CA SER A 83 0.25 1.91 -9.54
C SER A 83 1.03 3.22 -9.67
N SER A 84 0.73 4.08 -10.65
CA SER A 84 1.40 5.38 -10.75
C SER A 84 1.04 6.33 -9.61
N MET A 85 -0.21 6.32 -9.12
CA MET A 85 -0.60 7.09 -7.94
C MET A 85 0.07 6.51 -6.68
N THR A 86 -0.04 5.20 -6.48
CA THR A 86 0.55 4.53 -5.31
C THR A 86 2.06 4.70 -5.27
N ALA A 87 2.75 4.54 -6.40
CA ALA A 87 4.19 4.71 -6.48
C ALA A 87 4.61 6.16 -6.17
N TYR A 88 3.83 7.18 -6.56
CA TYR A 88 4.12 8.56 -6.17
C TYR A 88 4.06 8.76 -4.65
N PHE A 89 3.02 8.23 -3.99
CA PHE A 89 2.88 8.35 -2.54
C PHE A 89 3.97 7.58 -1.79
N MET A 90 4.37 6.41 -2.29
CA MET A 90 5.51 5.65 -1.76
C MET A 90 6.83 6.41 -1.96
N ASP A 91 7.10 6.89 -3.17
CA ASP A 91 8.38 7.52 -3.52
C ASP A 91 8.58 8.90 -2.85
N THR A 92 7.50 9.64 -2.61
CA THR A 92 7.57 11.01 -2.08
C THR A 92 7.37 11.06 -0.56
N TYR A 93 6.45 10.26 -0.04
CA TYR A 93 6.01 10.34 1.37
C TYR A 93 6.31 9.09 2.18
N ASP A 94 6.92 8.06 1.56
CA ASP A 94 7.19 6.75 2.19
C ASP A 94 5.93 6.08 2.76
N ILE A 95 4.78 6.34 2.15
CA ILE A 95 3.49 5.80 2.56
C ILE A 95 3.31 4.40 1.99
N VAL A 96 2.90 3.46 2.83
CA VAL A 96 2.50 2.11 2.43
C VAL A 96 0.99 2.04 2.21
N VAL A 97 0.55 1.43 1.11
CA VAL A 97 -0.88 1.18 0.84
C VAL A 97 -1.27 -0.21 1.36
N ASP A 98 -1.44 -0.29 2.68
CA ASP A 98 -1.98 -1.46 3.37
C ASP A 98 -3.51 -1.37 3.52
N THR A 99 -4.09 -2.30 4.30
CA THR A 99 -5.53 -2.35 4.54
C THR A 99 -6.06 -1.12 5.28
N HIS A 100 -5.28 -0.55 6.22
CA HIS A 100 -5.70 0.64 6.96
C HIS A 100 -5.60 1.89 6.09
N MET A 101 -4.59 1.99 5.23
CA MET A 101 -4.52 3.07 4.25
C MET A 101 -5.71 3.05 3.27
N ILE A 102 -6.16 1.86 2.86
CA ILE A 102 -7.38 1.72 2.05
C ILE A 102 -8.61 2.20 2.84
N GLU A 103 -8.72 1.82 4.12
CA GLU A 103 -9.79 2.28 5.00
C GLU A 103 -9.78 3.81 5.13
N ASN A 104 -8.61 4.42 5.33
CA ASN A 104 -8.46 5.88 5.35
C ASN A 104 -8.95 6.49 4.05
N ILE A 105 -8.47 6.03 2.89
CA ILE A 105 -8.91 6.53 1.57
C ILE A 105 -10.45 6.44 1.41
N MET A 106 -11.07 5.39 1.94
CA MET A 106 -12.53 5.21 1.89
C MET A 106 -13.30 6.11 2.87
N GLN A 107 -12.66 6.57 3.95
CA GLN A 107 -13.25 7.44 4.98
C GLN A 107 -12.90 8.93 4.80
N THR A 108 -11.85 9.25 4.03
CA THR A 108 -11.35 10.61 3.83
C THR A 108 -12.32 11.48 3.03
N ASP A 109 -12.41 12.75 3.43
CA ASP A 109 -13.20 13.78 2.74
C ASP A 109 -12.44 14.46 1.59
N LEU A 110 -13.20 15.01 0.63
CA LEU A 110 -12.63 15.72 -0.53
C LEU A 110 -11.77 16.93 -0.11
N HIS A 111 -12.14 17.64 0.95
CA HIS A 111 -11.38 18.79 1.44
C HIS A 111 -10.01 18.39 1.99
N GLU A 112 -9.91 17.27 2.71
CA GLU A 112 -8.64 16.75 3.24
C GLU A 112 -7.72 16.27 2.11
N SER A 113 -8.30 15.67 1.07
CA SER A 113 -7.54 15.15 -0.08
C SER A 113 -6.96 16.24 -0.98
N MET A 114 -7.59 17.43 -1.02
CA MET A 114 -7.12 18.53 -1.87
C MET A 114 -5.77 19.09 -1.43
N ASP A 115 -5.48 19.06 -0.14
CA ASP A 115 -4.22 19.57 0.42
C ASP A 115 -3.00 18.70 0.01
N LEU A 116 -3.24 17.46 -0.40
CA LEU A 116 -2.21 16.53 -0.89
C LEU A 116 -1.89 16.72 -2.39
N PHE A 117 -2.68 17.52 -3.10
CA PHE A 117 -2.53 17.70 -4.54
C PHE A 117 -1.26 18.49 -4.87
N SER A 118 -0.43 17.94 -5.76
CA SER A 118 0.80 18.60 -6.21
C SER A 118 1.03 18.46 -7.70
N ILE A 119 1.73 19.43 -8.29
CA ILE A 119 2.12 19.37 -9.72
C ILE A 119 3.02 18.15 -9.98
N GLY A 120 3.87 17.79 -9.01
CA GLY A 120 4.70 16.59 -9.07
C GLY A 120 3.89 15.32 -9.24
N GLN A 121 2.83 15.15 -8.44
CA GLN A 121 1.90 14.02 -8.55
C GLN A 121 1.24 13.96 -9.93
N VAL A 122 0.78 15.10 -10.46
CA VAL A 122 0.15 15.15 -11.79
C VAL A 122 1.12 14.71 -12.88
N LEU A 123 2.36 15.23 -12.87
CA LEU A 123 3.37 14.84 -13.85
C LEU A 123 3.73 13.35 -13.74
N TYR A 124 3.88 12.85 -12.51
CA TYR A 124 4.15 11.44 -12.24
C TYR A 124 3.04 10.54 -12.79
N PHE A 125 1.78 10.87 -12.51
CA PHE A 125 0.59 10.16 -13.00
C PHE A 125 0.47 10.20 -14.53
N LEU A 126 0.74 11.36 -15.15
CA LEU A 126 0.66 11.49 -16.60
C LEU A 126 1.73 10.65 -17.32
N ILE A 127 2.97 10.68 -16.82
CA ILE A 127 4.10 9.99 -17.46
C ILE A 127 4.06 8.48 -17.20
N LEU A 128 3.81 8.06 -15.97
CA LEU A 128 3.90 6.65 -15.56
C LEU A 128 2.57 5.91 -15.61
N GLY A 129 1.44 6.62 -15.58
CA GLY A 129 0.10 6.05 -15.66
C GLY A 129 -0.55 6.27 -17.02
N VAL A 130 -0.84 7.53 -17.37
CA VAL A 130 -1.68 7.88 -18.53
C VAL A 130 -1.01 7.57 -19.86
N LEU A 131 0.25 7.98 -20.04
CA LEU A 131 1.00 7.75 -21.28
C LEU A 131 1.09 6.27 -21.64
N PRO A 132 1.58 5.35 -20.77
CA PRO A 132 1.60 3.93 -21.09
C PRO A 132 0.19 3.36 -21.26
N SER A 133 -0.81 3.85 -20.52
CA SER A 133 -2.21 3.43 -20.70
C SER A 133 -2.76 3.76 -22.10
N ILE A 134 -2.45 4.94 -22.63
CA ILE A 134 -2.82 5.33 -24.00
C ILE A 134 -2.15 4.41 -25.03
N VAL A 135 -0.88 4.05 -24.82
CA VAL A 135 -0.17 3.09 -25.68
C VAL A 135 -0.91 1.76 -25.68
N ILE A 136 -1.23 1.20 -24.51
CA ILE A 136 -1.96 -0.08 -24.37
C ILE A 136 -3.35 -0.02 -25.03
N TYR A 137 -4.06 1.10 -24.86
CA TYR A 137 -5.37 1.29 -25.48
C TYR A 137 -5.29 1.20 -27.01
N ARG A 138 -4.30 1.86 -27.62
CA ARG A 138 -4.09 1.92 -29.07
C ARG A 138 -3.51 0.64 -29.68
N LEU A 139 -2.91 -0.26 -28.90
CA LEU A 139 -2.36 -1.51 -29.42
C LEU A 139 -3.46 -2.45 -29.92
N ASN A 140 -3.28 -2.99 -31.13
CA ASN A 140 -4.14 -4.03 -31.66
C ASN A 140 -3.68 -5.40 -31.16
N LEU A 141 -4.48 -6.05 -30.31
CA LEU A 141 -4.17 -7.38 -29.79
C LEU A 141 -4.52 -8.46 -30.81
N GLU A 142 -3.56 -9.35 -31.06
CA GLU A 142 -3.75 -10.51 -31.94
C GLU A 142 -4.86 -11.42 -31.40
N ARG A 143 -5.84 -11.75 -32.25
CA ARG A 143 -6.96 -12.63 -31.89
C ARG A 143 -6.56 -14.08 -32.12
N LEU A 144 -6.10 -14.74 -31.06
CA LEU A 144 -5.84 -16.18 -31.06
C LEU A 144 -7.14 -16.98 -30.91
N SER A 145 -7.18 -18.19 -31.48
CA SER A 145 -8.25 -19.16 -31.21
C SER A 145 -8.25 -19.56 -29.73
N PHE A 146 -9.40 -19.98 -29.19
CA PHE A 146 -9.53 -20.28 -27.75
C PHE A 146 -8.52 -21.34 -27.27
N LYS A 147 -8.32 -22.40 -28.06
CA LYS A 147 -7.33 -23.45 -27.76
C LYS A 147 -5.89 -22.90 -27.78
N ALA A 148 -5.54 -22.12 -28.80
CA ALA A 148 -4.21 -21.52 -28.89
C ALA A 148 -3.95 -20.54 -27.74
N ALA A 149 -4.95 -19.74 -27.35
CA ALA A 149 -4.86 -18.80 -26.23
C ALA A 149 -4.62 -19.52 -24.89
N ILE A 150 -5.33 -20.64 -24.63
CA ILE A 150 -5.12 -21.44 -23.41
C ILE A 150 -3.73 -22.06 -23.40
N ILE A 151 -3.28 -22.65 -24.51
CA ILE A 151 -1.96 -23.29 -24.59
C ILE A 151 -0.86 -22.25 -24.36
N GLU A 152 -0.95 -21.07 -24.98
CA GLU A 152 0.03 -19.99 -24.77
C GLU A 152 -0.01 -19.47 -23.32
N LYS A 153 -1.19 -19.39 -22.70
CA LYS A 153 -1.34 -19.03 -21.28
C LYS A 153 -0.66 -20.06 -20.37
N LEU A 154 -0.94 -21.35 -20.57
CA LEU A 154 -0.33 -22.45 -19.79
C LEU A 154 1.19 -22.50 -19.96
N LYS A 155 1.71 -22.31 -21.19
CA LYS A 155 3.16 -22.20 -21.44
C LYS A 155 3.78 -21.04 -20.68
N THR A 156 3.12 -19.87 -20.71
CA THR A 156 3.61 -18.67 -20.02
C THR A 156 3.62 -18.89 -18.51
N ILE A 157 2.56 -19.47 -17.95
CA ILE A 157 2.47 -19.82 -16.52
C ILE A 157 3.57 -20.81 -16.15
N GLY A 158 3.71 -21.93 -16.88
CA GLY A 158 4.70 -22.96 -16.59
C GLY A 158 6.13 -22.44 -16.67
N PHE A 159 6.45 -21.63 -17.69
CA PHE A 159 7.76 -21.02 -17.84
C PHE A 159 8.07 -20.03 -16.71
N THR A 160 7.12 -19.15 -16.39
CA THR A 160 7.28 -18.13 -15.34
C THR A 160 7.42 -18.77 -13.96
N LEU A 161 6.62 -19.80 -13.67
CA LEU A 161 6.71 -20.57 -12.44
C LEU A 161 8.05 -21.31 -12.34
N GLY A 162 8.52 -21.90 -13.45
CA GLY A 162 9.83 -22.53 -13.53
C GLY A 162 10.97 -21.56 -13.19
N ILE A 163 10.94 -20.34 -13.74
CA ILE A 163 11.92 -19.28 -13.40
C ILE A 163 11.88 -18.96 -11.91
N ILE A 164 10.70 -18.73 -11.35
CA ILE A 164 10.54 -18.41 -9.92
C ILE A 164 11.13 -19.53 -9.06
N VAL A 165 10.78 -20.78 -9.34
CA VAL A 165 11.29 -21.95 -8.61
C VAL A 165 12.82 -22.03 -8.72
N VAL A 166 13.37 -22.01 -9.94
CA VAL A 166 14.83 -22.12 -10.14
C VAL A 166 15.58 -21.01 -9.40
N ILE A 167 15.11 -19.77 -9.43
CA ILE A 167 15.76 -18.65 -8.76
C ILE A 167 15.63 -18.76 -7.23
N ILE A 168 14.43 -19.04 -6.71
CA ILE A 168 14.22 -19.16 -5.26
C ILE A 168 15.06 -20.30 -4.68
N PHE A 169 15.13 -21.46 -5.35
CA PHE A 169 15.98 -22.56 -4.88
C PHE A 169 17.47 -22.26 -5.06
N GLY A 170 17.87 -21.64 -6.17
CA GLY A 170 19.26 -21.24 -6.44
C GLY A 170 19.81 -20.25 -5.40
N PHE A 171 18.95 -19.37 -4.87
CA PHE A 171 19.30 -18.39 -3.83
C PHE A 171 18.53 -18.62 -2.52
N SER A 172 18.28 -19.88 -2.15
CA SER A 172 17.42 -20.26 -1.02
C SER A 172 17.76 -19.54 0.29
N LYS A 173 19.04 -19.48 0.68
CA LYS A 173 19.48 -18.79 1.90
C LYS A 173 19.06 -17.31 1.91
N PHE A 174 19.25 -16.61 0.79
CA PHE A 174 18.86 -15.21 0.65
C PHE A 174 17.34 -15.05 0.80
N TYR A 175 16.55 -15.82 0.05
CA TYR A 175 15.08 -15.72 0.12
C TYR A 175 14.53 -16.09 1.50
N THR A 176 15.11 -17.08 2.19
CA THR A 176 14.70 -17.43 3.56
C THR A 176 14.96 -16.30 4.54
N SER A 177 16.09 -15.59 4.43
CA SER A 177 16.39 -14.42 5.25
C SER A 177 15.48 -13.24 4.89
N PHE A 178 15.35 -12.93 3.60
CA PHE A 178 14.50 -11.85 3.09
C PHE A 178 13.06 -11.98 3.58
N PHE A 179 12.44 -13.15 3.43
CA PHE A 179 11.04 -13.36 3.84
C PHE A 179 10.83 -13.42 5.35
N ARG A 180 11.86 -13.77 6.14
CA ARG A 180 11.74 -13.89 7.60
C ARG A 180 12.06 -12.58 8.32
N GLU A 181 13.17 -11.96 7.97
CA GLU A 181 13.75 -10.82 8.70
C GLU A 181 13.25 -9.48 8.14
N HIS A 182 12.93 -9.41 6.85
CA HIS A 182 12.58 -8.14 6.18
C HIS A 182 11.16 -8.15 5.60
N LYS A 183 10.22 -8.71 6.37
CA LYS A 183 8.79 -8.71 6.03
C LYS A 183 8.24 -7.33 5.59
N PRO A 184 8.66 -6.19 6.19
CA PRO A 184 8.17 -4.87 5.78
C PRO A 184 8.53 -4.48 4.34
N LEU A 185 9.59 -5.03 3.74
CA LEU A 185 9.98 -4.65 2.38
C LEU A 185 8.91 -5.03 1.34
N ARG A 186 8.15 -6.11 1.56
CA ARG A 186 7.10 -6.54 0.62
C ARG A 186 5.95 -5.52 0.52
N LEU A 187 5.79 -4.65 1.52
CA LEU A 187 4.72 -3.66 1.60
C LEU A 187 4.86 -2.58 0.51
N TYR A 188 6.07 -2.37 0.01
CA TYR A 188 6.37 -1.40 -1.05
C TYR A 188 6.24 -1.96 -2.47
N THR A 189 5.71 -3.19 -2.63
CA THR A 189 5.65 -3.83 -3.95
C THR A 189 4.36 -3.50 -4.71
N ASN A 190 4.49 -2.75 -5.80
CA ASN A 190 3.39 -2.41 -6.71
C ASN A 190 3.37 -3.33 -7.94
N PRO A 191 2.21 -3.83 -8.38
CA PRO A 191 0.88 -3.68 -7.78
C PRO A 191 0.53 -4.76 -6.75
N THR A 192 1.43 -5.72 -6.52
CA THR A 192 1.14 -6.96 -5.81
C THR A 192 0.61 -6.70 -4.39
N TYR A 193 1.20 -5.76 -3.66
CA TYR A 193 0.84 -5.51 -2.28
C TYR A 193 -0.50 -4.82 -2.13
N TYR A 194 -0.74 -3.69 -2.82
CA TYR A 194 -2.04 -3.01 -2.70
C TYR A 194 -3.19 -3.89 -3.22
N LEU A 195 -2.96 -4.77 -4.21
CA LEU A 195 -3.98 -5.73 -4.65
C LEU A 195 -4.33 -6.73 -3.56
N TYR A 196 -3.32 -7.23 -2.83
CA TYR A 196 -3.53 -8.06 -1.64
C TYR A 196 -4.27 -7.29 -0.53
N SER A 197 -3.90 -6.02 -0.30
CA SER A 197 -4.56 -5.17 0.71
C SER A 197 -6.03 -4.92 0.39
N ILE A 198 -6.38 -4.71 -0.90
CA ILE A 198 -7.77 -4.58 -1.36
C ILE A 198 -8.55 -5.87 -1.12
N GLU A 199 -7.98 -7.02 -1.50
CA GLU A 199 -8.63 -8.33 -1.25
C GLU A 199 -8.91 -8.52 0.24
N LYS A 200 -7.91 -8.27 1.09
CA LYS A 200 -8.03 -8.38 2.54
C LYS A 200 -9.09 -7.42 3.10
N TYR A 201 -9.09 -6.16 2.66
CA TYR A 201 -10.08 -5.16 3.05
C TYR A 201 -11.51 -5.60 2.71
N ILE A 202 -11.74 -6.16 1.52
CA ILE A 202 -13.05 -6.66 1.10
C ILE A 202 -13.47 -7.85 1.98
N GLN A 203 -12.54 -8.76 2.30
CA GLN A 203 -12.83 -9.90 3.17
C GLN A 203 -13.26 -9.46 4.58
N GLU A 204 -12.50 -8.55 5.18
CA GLU A 204 -12.80 -8.03 6.53
C GLU A 204 -14.08 -7.17 6.52
N SER A 205 -14.27 -6.29 5.55
CA SER A 205 -15.41 -5.37 5.54
C SER A 205 -16.76 -6.03 5.24
N PHE A 206 -16.80 -7.06 4.37
CA PHE A 206 -18.07 -7.61 3.88
C PHE A 206 -18.42 -9.00 4.41
N PHE A 207 -17.44 -9.77 4.91
CA PHE A 207 -17.67 -11.17 5.31
C PHE A 207 -17.62 -11.38 6.82
N HIS A 208 -17.53 -10.32 7.63
CA HIS A 208 -17.73 -10.44 9.07
C HIS A 208 -19.21 -10.61 9.43
N PRO A 209 -19.58 -11.65 10.19
CA PRO A 209 -20.94 -11.79 10.67
C PRO A 209 -21.25 -10.58 11.56
N ILE A 210 -22.30 -9.83 11.19
CA ILE A 210 -22.81 -8.72 12.00
C ILE A 210 -23.33 -9.31 13.31
N THR A 211 -22.46 -9.40 14.31
CA THR A 211 -22.90 -9.51 15.69
C THR A 211 -23.55 -8.17 16.01
N GLY A 212 -24.85 -8.15 16.26
CA GLY A 212 -25.59 -6.92 16.56
C GLY A 212 -24.94 -6.11 17.68
N LEU A 213 -25.32 -4.83 17.80
CA LEU A 213 -24.79 -3.91 18.81
C LEU A 213 -24.90 -4.54 20.21
N LYS A 214 -23.74 -4.79 20.84
CA LYS A 214 -23.67 -5.29 22.21
C LYS A 214 -23.67 -4.11 23.16
N HIS A 215 -24.75 -3.96 23.92
CA HIS A 215 -24.82 -2.96 24.98
C HIS A 215 -23.91 -3.37 26.15
N THR A 216 -23.20 -2.39 26.73
CA THR A 216 -22.29 -2.55 27.88
C THR A 216 -22.63 -1.51 28.95
N GLY A 217 -22.26 -1.76 30.21
CA GLY A 217 -22.45 -0.79 31.32
C GLY A 217 -23.89 -0.68 31.84
N HIS A 218 -24.66 -1.77 31.81
CA HIS A 218 -26.06 -1.79 32.29
C HIS A 218 -26.21 -1.47 33.80
N ASP A 219 -25.13 -1.58 34.55
CA ASP A 219 -25.01 -1.35 35.98
C ASP A 219 -24.49 0.05 36.34
N ALA A 220 -24.08 0.85 35.36
CA ALA A 220 -23.56 2.20 35.58
C ALA A 220 -24.65 3.12 36.18
N LYS A 221 -24.39 3.65 37.37
CA LYS A 221 -25.27 4.59 38.09
C LYS A 221 -24.44 5.64 38.81
N ILE A 222 -24.92 6.88 38.82
CA ILE A 222 -24.37 7.93 39.67
C ILE A 222 -24.78 7.61 41.13
N PRO A 223 -23.85 7.58 42.09
CA PRO A 223 -24.16 7.32 43.49
C PRO A 223 -25.17 8.34 44.04
N THR A 224 -26.13 7.90 44.85
CA THR A 224 -27.15 8.80 45.43
C THR A 224 -26.63 9.95 46.30
N PRO A 225 -25.48 9.85 47.00
CA PRO A 225 -24.93 10.98 47.75
C PRO A 225 -24.26 12.03 46.86
N ASP A 226 -24.01 11.71 45.59
CA ASP A 226 -23.32 12.59 44.66
C ASP A 226 -24.34 13.59 44.06
N THR A 227 -24.35 14.80 44.63
CA THR A 227 -25.25 15.89 44.23
C THR A 227 -24.55 16.95 43.40
N ASP A 228 -23.24 16.84 43.23
CA ASP A 228 -22.42 17.83 42.57
C ASP A 228 -22.54 17.70 41.05
N ARG A 229 -22.36 18.82 40.35
CA ARG A 229 -22.36 18.85 38.89
C ARG A 229 -20.94 18.97 38.40
N GLU A 230 -20.49 17.95 37.68
CA GLU A 230 -19.16 17.91 37.06
C GLU A 230 -19.29 18.20 35.56
N LEU A 231 -18.47 19.12 35.05
CA LEU A 231 -18.31 19.35 33.62
C LEU A 231 -16.95 18.80 33.20
N ILE A 232 -16.97 17.77 32.35
CA ILE A 232 -15.76 17.18 31.78
C ILE A 232 -15.71 17.55 30.30
N ILE A 233 -14.60 18.16 29.88
CA ILE A 233 -14.31 18.47 28.48
C ILE A 233 -13.15 17.58 28.04
N LEU A 234 -13.42 16.68 27.09
CA LEU A 234 -12.39 15.86 26.46
C LEU A 234 -12.02 16.47 25.10
N VAL A 235 -10.80 16.98 24.99
CA VAL A 235 -10.25 17.48 23.72
C VAL A 235 -9.50 16.36 23.02
N VAL A 236 -10.00 15.92 21.87
CA VAL A 236 -9.32 14.95 21.00
C VAL A 236 -8.50 15.72 19.98
N GLY A 237 -7.17 15.65 20.11
CA GLY A 237 -6.25 16.30 19.17
C GLY A 237 -6.13 15.56 17.84
N GLU A 238 -5.50 16.21 16.87
CA GLU A 238 -5.19 15.67 15.53
C GLU A 238 -3.72 15.94 15.21
N ALA A 239 -3.00 14.92 14.70
CA ALA A 239 -1.59 14.93 14.29
C ALA A 239 -0.51 15.56 15.23
N ALA A 240 -0.89 16.00 16.44
CA ALA A 240 0.02 16.66 17.37
C ALA A 240 1.01 15.66 17.98
N ARG A 241 2.31 15.99 17.96
CA ARG A 241 3.37 15.09 18.43
C ARG A 241 4.05 15.58 19.70
N TRP A 242 4.29 14.63 20.59
CA TRP A 242 4.94 14.83 21.89
C TRP A 242 6.28 15.59 21.81
N ASP A 243 7.10 15.28 20.80
CA ASP A 243 8.46 15.82 20.63
C ASP A 243 8.51 17.30 20.22
N HIS A 244 7.37 17.87 19.81
CA HIS A 244 7.23 19.26 19.41
C HIS A 244 6.49 20.12 20.45
N PHE A 245 6.24 19.58 21.64
CA PHE A 245 5.62 20.32 22.75
C PHE A 245 6.71 20.91 23.65
N SER A 246 6.69 22.23 23.86
CA SER A 246 7.63 22.90 24.76
C SER A 246 7.52 22.42 26.21
N LEU A 247 6.31 22.00 26.60
CA LEU A 247 6.04 21.34 27.89
C LEU A 247 6.85 20.04 28.09
N ASN A 248 7.31 19.42 27.00
CA ASN A 248 8.15 18.22 27.01
C ASN A 248 9.64 18.51 26.74
N GLY A 249 10.04 19.79 26.69
CA GLY A 249 11.42 20.19 26.46
C GLY A 249 11.78 20.55 25.02
N TYR A 250 10.79 20.71 24.13
CA TYR A 250 11.05 21.23 22.78
C TYR A 250 11.60 22.67 22.82
N GLN A 251 12.61 22.96 21.99
CA GLN A 251 13.37 24.22 22.07
C GLN A 251 12.52 25.48 21.78
N ARG A 252 11.48 25.36 20.95
CA ARG A 252 10.57 26.47 20.64
C ARG A 252 9.40 26.46 21.60
N GLN A 253 8.99 27.62 22.07
CA GLN A 253 7.82 27.78 22.94
C GLN A 253 6.51 27.56 22.15
N THR A 254 6.06 26.30 22.04
CA THR A 254 4.85 25.91 21.30
C THR A 254 3.59 25.90 22.14
N ASN A 255 3.68 25.88 23.47
CA ASN A 255 2.55 25.90 24.39
C ASN A 255 2.57 27.13 25.35
N PRO A 256 2.70 28.39 24.85
CA PRO A 256 2.96 29.57 25.69
C PRO A 256 1.84 29.93 26.67
N LEU A 257 0.59 29.54 26.37
CA LEU A 257 -0.55 29.80 27.25
C LEU A 257 -0.67 28.73 28.34
N LEU A 258 -0.52 27.45 27.98
CA LEU A 258 -0.63 26.34 28.93
C LEU A 258 0.45 26.36 30.01
N VAL A 259 1.65 26.88 29.71
CA VAL A 259 2.74 27.05 30.70
C VAL A 259 2.34 27.98 31.87
N LYS A 260 1.33 28.83 31.70
CA LYS A 260 0.87 29.77 32.73
C LYS A 260 -0.20 29.19 33.65
N GLU A 261 -0.73 28.02 33.31
CA GLU A 261 -1.84 27.38 34.01
C GLU A 261 -1.33 26.26 34.92
N ASP A 262 -2.12 25.88 35.93
CA ASP A 262 -1.82 24.74 36.79
C ASP A 262 -2.25 23.43 36.08
N ILE A 263 -1.32 22.84 35.33
CA ILE A 263 -1.58 21.68 34.47
C ILE A 263 -0.80 20.44 34.93
N VAL A 264 -1.39 19.27 34.67
CA VAL A 264 -0.68 17.99 34.70
C VAL A 264 -0.27 17.63 33.28
N ASN A 265 1.03 17.58 33.01
CA ASN A 265 1.58 17.16 31.73
C ASN A 265 2.01 15.68 31.77
N PHE A 266 1.56 14.88 30.80
CA PHE A 266 1.95 13.49 30.66
C PHE A 266 3.05 13.35 29.60
N SER A 267 4.30 13.23 30.04
CA SER A 267 5.46 13.18 29.15
C SER A 267 5.78 11.78 28.59
N ASN A 268 5.09 10.73 29.05
CA ASN A 268 5.27 9.37 28.55
C ASN A 268 3.91 8.79 28.15
N PHE A 269 3.48 9.09 26.93
CA PHE A 269 2.20 8.68 26.39
C PHE A 269 2.37 8.20 24.95
N THR A 270 1.66 7.14 24.58
CA THR A 270 1.70 6.58 23.22
C THR A 270 0.29 6.34 22.72
N SER A 271 0.05 6.63 21.44
CA SER A 271 -1.24 6.40 20.80
C SER A 271 -1.48 4.91 20.56
N CYS A 272 -2.75 4.54 20.38
CA CYS A 272 -3.12 3.17 20.01
C CYS A 272 -2.66 2.82 18.59
N GLY A 273 -2.83 3.75 17.63
CA GLY A 273 -2.35 3.65 16.25
C GLY A 273 -1.69 4.95 15.79
N THR A 274 -1.35 5.03 14.50
CA THR A 274 -0.72 6.20 13.87
C THR A 274 -1.68 6.98 12.97
N GLU A 275 -2.95 6.57 12.93
CA GLU A 275 -3.98 7.08 12.03
C GLU A 275 -5.29 7.29 12.82
N THR A 276 -6.09 8.28 12.42
CA THR A 276 -7.32 8.66 13.11
C THR A 276 -8.37 7.55 13.09
N ALA A 277 -8.51 6.85 11.96
CA ALA A 277 -9.44 5.72 11.78
C ALA A 277 -9.16 4.55 12.75
N VAL A 278 -7.91 4.38 13.17
CA VAL A 278 -7.53 3.35 14.15
C VAL A 278 -7.57 3.90 15.58
N SER A 279 -7.00 5.08 15.79
CA SER A 279 -6.73 5.61 17.13
C SER A 279 -7.99 6.06 17.85
N VAL A 280 -8.93 6.70 17.15
CA VAL A 280 -10.16 7.22 17.76
C VAL A 280 -11.06 6.06 18.23
N PRO A 281 -11.42 5.06 17.39
CA PRO A 281 -12.22 3.94 17.87
C PRO A 281 -11.54 3.15 18.99
N CYS A 282 -10.22 2.98 18.94
CA CYS A 282 -9.47 2.29 19.97
C CYS A 282 -9.52 3.03 21.33
N MET A 283 -9.36 4.36 21.33
CA MET A 283 -9.39 5.17 22.55
C MET A 283 -10.74 5.09 23.29
N PHE A 284 -11.83 4.94 22.55
CA PHE A 284 -13.18 4.81 23.11
C PHE A 284 -13.65 3.35 23.24
N SER A 285 -12.80 2.38 22.92
CA SER A 285 -13.11 0.96 23.01
C SER A 285 -12.73 0.39 24.38
N TYR A 286 -13.58 -0.49 24.90
CA TYR A 286 -13.27 -1.24 26.13
C TYR A 286 -12.08 -2.20 25.98
N ALA A 287 -11.75 -2.60 24.75
CA ALA A 287 -10.70 -3.58 24.48
C ALA A 287 -9.27 -3.01 24.59
N GLY A 288 -9.10 -1.69 24.58
CA GLY A 288 -7.78 -1.05 24.54
C GLY A 288 -6.98 -1.43 23.28
N ARG A 289 -5.64 -1.34 23.38
CA ARG A 289 -4.70 -1.53 22.27
C ARG A 289 -4.47 -2.99 21.87
N GLU A 290 -4.78 -3.96 22.73
CA GLU A 290 -4.55 -5.38 22.48
C GLU A 290 -5.80 -6.04 21.86
N LYS A 291 -5.84 -6.09 20.53
CA LYS A 291 -6.61 -7.05 19.75
C LYS A 291 -5.81 -7.54 18.55
#